data_AF-A0A7J9SZ78-F1
#
_entry.id   AF-A0A7J9SZ78-F1
#
_cell.length_a   1.000
_cell.length_b   1.000
_cell.length_c   1.000
_cell.angle_alpha   90.00
_cell.angle_beta   90.00
_cell.angle_gamma   90.00
#
_symmetry.space_group_name_H-M   'P 1'
#
loop_
_entity.id
_entity.type
_entity.pdbx_description
1 polymer ?
#
loop_
_entity_poly.entity_id
_entity_poly.type
_entity_poly.pdbx_seq_one_letter_code
_entity_poly.pdbx_strand_id
1 'polypeptide(L)' 'MVKKITLMASDSKPYKRGSSSSHLFSWDDIPGNDTDRFIEFLKHKFSIDWITTELIEKIDNDRVIRASFENKSFYLRLND' A
#
# COMPACT_ATOMS: atom_id res chain seq x y z
N MET A 1 -11.97 13.35 -1.03
CA MET A 1 -10.61 13.87 -1.29
C MET A 1 -9.71 12.67 -1.38
N VAL A 2 -9.15 12.35 -2.55
CA VAL A 2 -8.37 11.11 -2.74
C VAL A 2 -6.95 11.31 -2.19
N LYS A 3 -6.55 10.53 -1.18
CA LYS A 3 -5.19 10.56 -0.64
C LYS A 3 -4.28 9.59 -1.39
N LYS A 4 -3.27 10.12 -2.08
CA LYS A 4 -2.35 9.35 -2.91
C LYS A 4 -0.95 9.35 -2.32
N ILE A 5 -0.34 8.18 -2.18
CA ILE A 5 1.04 8.05 -1.70
C ILE A 5 2.00 8.08 -2.89
N THR A 6 2.94 9.03 -2.87
CA THR A 6 3.99 9.20 -3.89
C THR A 6 5.35 8.99 -3.25
N LEU A 7 6.09 7.96 -3.66
CA LEU A 7 7.50 7.83 -3.31
C LEU A 7 8.33 8.64 -4.31
N MET A 8 8.96 9.71 -3.86
CA MET A 8 10.13 10.26 -4.54
C MET A 8 11.32 9.41 -4.10
N ALA A 9 11.78 8.51 -4.97
CA ALA A 9 12.93 7.66 -4.66
C ALA A 9 14.23 8.49 -4.70
N SER A 10 14.88 8.68 -3.55
CA SER A 10 16.18 9.35 -3.48
C SER A 10 17.28 8.54 -4.16
N ASP A 11 17.28 7.20 -4.12
CA ASP A 11 18.47 6.42 -4.53
C ASP A 11 18.21 5.08 -5.23
N SER A 12 17.05 4.89 -5.88
CA SER A 12 16.81 3.67 -6.69
C SER A 12 16.70 3.98 -8.16
N LYS A 13 17.49 3.27 -8.99
CA LYS A 13 17.54 3.36 -10.45
C LYS A 13 16.12 3.52 -11.03
N PRO A 14 15.92 4.46 -11.98
CA PRO A 14 14.59 4.83 -12.45
C PRO A 14 13.90 3.63 -13.08
N TYR A 15 12.72 3.29 -12.59
CA TYR A 15 11.77 2.47 -13.33
C TYR A 15 11.37 3.28 -14.58
N LYS A 16 12.06 3.04 -15.71
CA LYS A 16 11.76 3.74 -16.97
C LYS A 16 10.46 3.23 -17.56
N ARG A 17 9.36 3.99 -17.39
CA ARG A 17 8.34 4.19 -18.43
C ARG A 17 7.50 5.43 -18.15
N GLY A 18 7.61 6.43 -19.02
CA GLY A 18 6.58 7.46 -19.25
C GLY A 18 6.36 8.49 -18.14
N SER A 19 6.62 9.75 -18.48
CA SER A 19 6.22 10.93 -17.71
C SER A 19 4.71 10.96 -17.44
N SER A 20 4.33 10.48 -16.26
CA SER A 20 3.12 10.83 -15.53
C SER A 20 3.40 10.45 -14.08
N SER A 21 2.99 11.26 -13.11
CA SER A 21 3.10 10.94 -11.68
C SER A 21 2.26 9.71 -11.37
N SER A 22 2.83 8.51 -11.59
CA SER A 22 2.18 7.25 -11.27
C SER A 22 2.20 7.09 -9.76
N HIS A 23 1.05 7.35 -9.14
CA HIS A 23 0.83 7.08 -7.72
C HIS A 23 0.96 5.57 -7.49
N LEU A 24 1.49 5.15 -6.35
CA LEU A 24 1.71 3.73 -6.06
C LEU A 24 0.39 2.98 -5.89
N PHE A 25 -0.52 3.59 -5.12
CA PHE A 25 -1.88 3.15 -4.88
C PHE A 25 -2.66 4.32 -4.23
N SER A 26 -3.98 4.25 -4.35
CA SER A 26 -4.95 5.13 -3.70
C SER A 26 -5.28 4.59 -2.32
N TRP A 27 -5.09 5.41 -1.27
CA TRP A 27 -5.44 5.00 0.09
C TRP A 27 -6.93 4.70 0.20
N ASP A 28 -7.77 5.52 -0.44
CA ASP A 28 -9.23 5.45 -0.31
C ASP A 28 -9.82 4.22 -1.03
N ASP A 29 -9.11 3.67 -2.02
CA ASP A 29 -9.53 2.46 -2.77
C ASP A 29 -8.95 1.16 -2.19
N ILE A 30 -8.51 1.17 -0.93
CA ILE A 30 -8.06 -0.01 -0.17
C ILE A 30 -8.92 -0.16 1.10
N PRO A 31 -9.53 -1.33 1.34
CA PRO A 31 -9.73 -2.41 0.38
C PRO A 31 -10.62 -1.96 -0.79
N GLY A 32 -10.41 -2.53 -1.98
CA GLY A 32 -11.03 -2.10 -3.24
C GLY A 32 -10.11 -2.23 -4.45
N ASN A 33 -10.31 -1.35 -5.44
CA ASN A 33 -9.68 -1.42 -6.77
C ASN A 33 -8.14 -1.40 -6.76
N ASP A 34 -7.52 -0.80 -5.73
CA ASP A 34 -6.06 -0.67 -5.64
C ASP A 34 -5.43 -1.65 -4.65
N THR A 35 -6.19 -2.61 -4.10
CA THR A 35 -5.69 -3.59 -3.13
C THR A 35 -4.55 -4.43 -3.70
N ASP A 36 -4.67 -4.89 -4.94
CA ASP A 36 -3.64 -5.72 -5.58
C ASP A 36 -2.32 -4.95 -5.75
N ARG A 37 -2.39 -3.67 -6.13
CA ARG A 37 -1.21 -2.79 -6.22
C ARG A 37 -0.55 -2.56 -4.87
N PHE A 38 -1.36 -2.42 -3.83
CA PHE A 38 -0.87 -2.30 -2.46
C PHE A 38 -0.15 -3.57 -2.00
N ILE A 39 -0.73 -4.75 -2.23
CA ILE A 39 -0.09 -6.04 -1.91
C ILE A 39 1.21 -6.21 -2.70
N GLU A 40 1.20 -5.92 -4.01
CA GLU A 40 2.39 -5.97 -4.86
C GLU A 40 3.50 -5.04 -4.33
N PHE A 41 3.14 -3.82 -3.93
CA PHE A 41 4.07 -2.89 -3.30
C PHE A 41 4.68 -3.44 -2.00
N LEU A 42 3.86 -4.01 -1.11
CA LEU A 42 4.33 -4.62 0.12
C LEU A 42 5.30 -5.78 -0.13
N LYS A 43 4.99 -6.63 -1.11
CA LYS A 43 5.83 -7.74 -1.54
C LYS A 43 7.18 -7.25 -2.08
N HIS A 44 7.19 -6.25 -2.96
CA HIS A 44 8.42 -5.80 -3.61
C HIS A 44 9.29 -4.89 -2.74
N LYS A 45 8.70 -4.05 -1.90
CA LYS A 45 9.47 -3.09 -1.08
C LYS A 45 9.83 -3.62 0.30
N PHE A 46 8.98 -4.45 0.90
CA PHE A 46 9.17 -4.94 2.26
C PHE A 46 9.30 -6.46 2.35
N SER A 47 9.25 -7.18 1.22
CA SER A 47 9.28 -8.64 1.18
C SER A 47 8.16 -9.28 2.03
N ILE A 48 7.00 -8.62 2.10
CA ILE A 48 5.81 -9.11 2.80
C ILE A 48 4.90 -9.78 1.76
N ASP A 49 4.89 -11.11 1.73
CA ASP A 49 4.20 -11.92 0.73
C ASP A 49 2.99 -12.70 1.28
N TRP A 50 2.79 -12.69 2.60
CA TRP A 50 1.73 -13.43 3.28
C TRP A 50 0.38 -12.69 3.32
N ILE A 51 0.34 -11.42 2.94
CA ILE A 51 -0.87 -10.61 2.96
C ILE A 51 -1.68 -10.87 1.70
N THR A 52 -2.96 -11.20 1.89
CA THR A 52 -3.96 -11.37 0.83
C THR A 52 -5.12 -10.40 1.05
N THR A 53 -5.95 -10.19 0.02
CA THR A 53 -7.03 -9.19 0.01
C THR A 53 -8.02 -9.38 1.14
N GLU A 54 -8.38 -10.62 1.48
CA GLU A 54 -9.31 -10.98 2.55
C GLU A 54 -8.76 -10.71 3.97
N LEU A 55 -7.45 -10.55 4.11
CA LEU A 55 -6.82 -10.23 5.39
C LEU A 55 -6.74 -8.72 5.62
N ILE A 56 -6.97 -7.91 4.59
CA ILE A 56 -6.83 -6.46 4.65
C ILE A 56 -8.15 -5.83 5.10
N GLU A 57 -8.07 -4.98 6.11
CA GLU A 57 -9.17 -4.13 6.54
C GLU A 57 -8.67 -2.75 6.95
N LYS A 58 -9.60 -1.80 6.99
CA LYS A 58 -9.36 -0.48 7.57
C LYS A 58 -9.97 -0.38 8.95
N ILE A 59 -9.19 0.16 9.87
CA ILE A 59 -9.60 0.44 11.26
C ILE A 59 -9.24 1.89 11.61
N ASP A 60 -9.63 2.32 12.80
CA ASP A 60 -9.30 3.65 13.33
C ASP A 60 -9.80 4.78 12.40
N ASN A 61 -11.08 4.72 12.04
CA ASN A 61 -11.73 5.67 11.11
C ASN A 61 -10.98 5.79 9.77
N ASP A 62 -10.67 4.64 9.15
CA ASP A 62 -9.96 4.53 7.88
C ASP A 62 -8.53 5.11 7.87
N ARG A 63 -7.93 5.35 9.04
CA ARG A 63 -6.55 5.87 9.17
C ARG A 63 -5.50 4.78 9.26
N VAL A 64 -5.89 3.53 9.53
CA VAL A 64 -4.96 2.40 9.63
C VAL A 64 -5.44 1.27 8.74
N ILE A 65 -4.55 0.79 7.87
CA ILE A 65 -4.70 -0.50 7.20
C ILE A 65 -4.10 -1.58 8.11
N ARG A 66 -4.90 -2.59 8.46
CA ARG A 66 -4.48 -3.77 9.21
C ARG A 66 -4.51 -5.00 8.31
N ALA A 67 -3.51 -5.88 8.46
CA ALA A 67 -3.61 -7.26 8.02
C ALA A 67 -3.10 -8.20 9.11
N SER A 68 -3.79 -9.31 9.36
CA SER A 68 -3.40 -10.28 10.38
C SER A 68 -3.64 -11.71 9.90
N PHE A 69 -2.61 -12.55 10.02
CA PHE A 69 -2.68 -13.97 9.67
C PHE A 69 -1.86 -14.78 10.65
N GLU A 70 -2.50 -15.74 11.33
CA GLU A 70 -1.90 -16.54 12.39
C GLU A 70 -1.20 -15.67 13.46
N ASN A 71 0.14 -15.72 13.54
CA ASN A 71 0.97 -14.97 14.47
C ASN A 71 1.62 -13.72 13.85
N LYS A 72 1.23 -13.35 12.62
CA LYS A 72 1.75 -12.17 11.91
C LYS A 72 0.73 -11.05 11.94
N SER A 73 1.23 -9.83 12.07
CA SER A 73 0.40 -8.63 12.02
C SER A 73 1.13 -7.53 11.29
N PHE A 74 0.40 -6.81 10.46
CA PHE A 74 0.86 -5.67 9.72
C PHE A 74 -0.07 -4.49 9.98
N TYR A 75 0.52 -3.33 10.21
CA TYR A 75 -0.18 -2.07 10.41
C TYR A 75 0.50 -1.00 9.57
N LEU A 76 -0.27 -0.32 8.73
CA LEU A 76 0.14 0.90 8.05
C LEU A 76 -0.78 2.02 8.48
N ARG A 77 -0.21 3.08 9.04
CA ARG A 77 -0.95 4.25 9.49
C ARG A 77 -0.69 5.43 8.55
N LEU A 78 -1.76 6.13 8.19
CA LEU A 78 -1.66 7.38 7.50
C LEU A 78 -1.21 8.48 8.47
N ASN A 79 -0.10 9.13 8.17
CA ASN A 79 0.35 10.30 8.94
C ASN A 79 -0.46 11.54 8.51
N ASP A 80 -0.74 12.41 9.48
CA ASP A 80 -1.33 13.74 9.28
C ASP A 80 -0.26 14.76 8.85
#